data_AF-A0A4T0T0J5-F1
#
_entry.id   AF-A0A4T0T0J5-F1
#
_cell.length_a   1.000
_cell.length_b   1.000
_cell.length_c   1.000
_cell.angle_alpha   90.00
_cell.angle_beta   90.00
_cell.angle_gamma   90.00
#
_symmetry.space_group_name_H-M   'P 1'
#
loop_
_entity.id
_entity.type
_entity.pdbx_description
1 polymer ?
#
loop_
_entity_poly.entity_id
_entity_poly.type
_entity_poly.pdbx_seq_one_letter_code
_entity_poly.pdbx_strand_id
1 'polypeptide(L)'
;MIANSKEKKKAKYQQARKIDTQLPSSINVEDHVKARQFEIKALFKAIDSSKTASSSRAFQTLPRHLRRRAASHNPKRVPFRLREKALAEIKGDISKFRRKRRKLLRTRMKKQQSSASRTVNLQKRQCLSRVCYIVQSDAI
;
A
#
# COMPACT_ATOMS: atom_id res chain seq x y z
N MET A 1 4.54 63.32 -31.74
CA MET A 1 4.07 62.03 -32.28
C MET A 1 4.32 60.91 -31.26
N ILE A 2 3.47 60.78 -30.23
CA ILE A 2 3.76 59.96 -29.04
C ILE A 2 2.71 58.85 -28.84
N ALA A 3 3.19 57.60 -28.93
CA ALA A 3 2.75 56.38 -28.24
C ALA A 3 1.31 55.84 -28.39
N ASN A 4 1.11 54.97 -29.39
CA ASN A 4 0.08 53.91 -29.40
C ASN A 4 0.53 52.62 -28.67
N SER A 5 1.42 52.73 -27.67
CA SER A 5 1.96 51.57 -26.96
C SER A 5 0.91 50.85 -26.11
N LYS A 6 -0.03 51.61 -25.51
CA LYS A 6 -1.14 51.06 -24.72
C LYS A 6 -2.13 50.28 -25.58
N GLU A 7 -2.47 50.78 -26.77
CA GLU A 7 -3.35 50.08 -27.71
C GLU A 7 -2.71 48.81 -28.26
N LYS A 8 -1.42 48.85 -28.61
CA LYS A 8 -0.66 47.65 -29.00
C LYS A 8 -0.66 46.59 -27.89
N LYS A 9 -0.50 47.00 -26.62
CA LYS A 9 -0.55 46.10 -25.46
C LYS A 9 -1.94 45.50 -25.28
N LYS A 10 -2.99 46.28 -25.49
CA LYS A 10 -4.39 45.85 -25.43
C LYS A 10 -4.73 44.88 -26.58
N ALA A 11 -4.32 45.19 -27.81
CA ALA A 11 -4.49 44.32 -28.98
C ALA A 11 -3.76 42.98 -28.82
N LYS A 12 -2.52 42.99 -28.32
CA LYS A 12 -1.76 41.75 -28.02
C LYS A 12 -2.49 40.87 -27.00
N TYR A 13 -3.04 41.48 -25.95
CA TYR A 13 -3.77 40.75 -24.91
C TYR A 13 -5.10 40.18 -25.42
N GLN A 14 -5.81 40.93 -26.28
CA GLN A 14 -7.03 40.46 -26.96
C GLN A 14 -6.73 39.33 -27.94
N GLN A 15 -5.64 39.42 -28.70
CA GLN A 15 -5.23 38.38 -29.64
C GLN A 15 -4.82 37.08 -28.92
N ALA A 16 -4.12 37.17 -27.79
CA ALA A 16 -3.77 36.00 -26.98
C ALA A 16 -4.99 35.32 -26.32
N ARG A 17 -6.09 36.06 -26.11
CA ARG A 17 -7.37 35.53 -25.60
C ARG A 17 -8.34 35.11 -26.69
N LYS A 18 -8.06 35.43 -27.95
CA LYS A 18 -8.90 35.05 -29.07
C LYS A 18 -8.77 33.54 -29.26
N ILE A 19 -9.81 32.82 -28.85
CA ILE A 19 -9.93 31.39 -29.13
C ILE A 19 -10.40 31.31 -30.58
N ASP A 20 -9.56 30.75 -31.46
CA ASP A 20 -10.01 30.40 -32.80
C ASP A 20 -11.08 29.32 -32.66
N THR A 21 -12.32 29.71 -32.96
CA THR A 21 -13.52 28.86 -32.87
C THR A 21 -13.61 27.83 -33.99
N GLN A 22 -12.69 27.89 -34.96
CA GLN A 22 -12.60 26.95 -36.06
C GLN A 22 -11.67 25.80 -35.67
N LEU A 23 -12.27 24.70 -35.19
CA LEU A 23 -11.54 23.44 -35.06
C LEU A 23 -11.27 22.87 -36.46
N PRO A 24 -10.11 22.22 -36.66
CA PRO A 24 -9.84 21.52 -37.91
C PRO A 24 -10.85 20.37 -38.10
N SER A 25 -11.27 20.14 -39.34
CA SER A 25 -12.24 19.08 -39.70
C SER A 25 -11.73 17.67 -39.44
N SER A 26 -10.41 17.48 -39.35
CA SER A 26 -9.76 16.21 -39.03
C SER A 26 -8.48 16.44 -38.20
N ILE A 27 -8.11 15.43 -37.40
CA ILE A 27 -6.93 15.45 -36.55
C ILE A 27 -5.96 14.36 -36.98
N ASN A 28 -4.70 14.72 -37.27
CA ASN A 28 -3.64 13.75 -37.44
C ASN A 28 -3.23 13.22 -36.06
N VAL A 29 -3.60 11.97 -35.77
CA VAL A 29 -3.37 11.35 -34.46
C VAL A 29 -1.88 11.23 -34.16
N GLU A 30 -1.04 10.90 -35.16
CA GLU A 30 0.38 10.68 -34.95
C GLU A 30 1.10 11.96 -34.53
N ASP A 31 0.87 13.06 -35.25
CA ASP A 31 1.54 14.34 -34.97
C ASP A 31 1.06 14.94 -33.65
N HIS A 32 -0.22 14.76 -33.34
CA HIS A 32 -0.78 15.22 -32.08
C HIS A 32 -0.25 14.42 -30.88
N VAL A 33 -0.07 13.09 -31.03
CA VAL A 33 0.55 12.25 -29.98
C VAL A 33 2.04 12.57 -29.84
N LYS A 34 2.76 12.81 -30.94
CA LYS A 34 4.18 13.25 -30.91
C LYS A 34 4.32 14.57 -30.16
N ALA A 35 3.47 15.56 -30.47
CA ALA A 35 3.48 16.86 -29.80
C ALA A 35 3.26 16.74 -28.28
N ARG A 36 2.44 15.78 -27.82
CA ARG A 36 2.14 15.56 -26.39
C ARG A 36 2.90 14.38 -25.76
N GLN A 37 3.86 13.81 -26.46
CA GLN A 37 4.55 12.59 -26.00
C GLN A 37 5.21 12.77 -24.64
N PHE A 38 5.81 13.94 -24.39
CA PHE A 38 6.44 14.27 -23.13
C PHE A 38 5.43 14.31 -21.98
N GLU A 39 4.27 14.94 -22.20
CA GLU A 39 3.20 15.07 -21.20
C GLU A 39 2.66 13.70 -20.82
N ILE A 40 2.37 12.86 -21.82
CA ILE A 40 1.87 11.50 -21.61
C ILE A 40 2.88 10.67 -20.80
N LYS A 41 4.17 10.73 -21.15
CA LYS A 41 5.23 10.04 -20.40
C LYS A 41 5.38 10.57 -18.97
N ALA A 42 5.33 11.88 -18.79
CA ALA A 42 5.40 12.51 -17.47
C ALA A 42 4.21 12.10 -16.60
N LEU A 43 3.02 12.01 -17.18
CA LEU A 43 1.81 11.54 -16.50
C LEU A 43 1.95 10.08 -16.07
N PHE A 44 2.41 9.18 -16.94
CA PHE A 44 2.64 7.78 -16.58
C PHE A 44 3.63 7.66 -15.41
N LYS A 45 4.75 8.39 -15.48
CA LYS A 45 5.73 8.43 -14.39
C LYS A 45 5.13 8.96 -13.09
N ALA A 46 4.30 10.00 -13.16
CA ALA A 46 3.62 10.56 -11.99
C ALA A 46 2.64 9.54 -11.37
N ILE A 47 1.86 8.83 -12.20
CA ILE A 47 0.96 7.76 -11.75
C ILE A 47 1.74 6.67 -11.01
N ASP A 48 2.83 6.18 -11.58
CA ASP A 48 3.61 5.12 -10.93
C ASP A 48 4.28 5.60 -9.63
N SER A 49 4.81 6.82 -9.62
CA SER A 49 5.35 7.42 -8.40
C SER A 49 4.28 7.57 -7.31
N SER A 50 3.05 7.94 -7.65
CA SER A 50 1.93 8.08 -6.70
C SER A 50 1.53 6.76 -6.07
N LYS A 51 1.52 5.65 -6.85
CA LYS A 51 1.26 4.30 -6.34
C LYS A 51 2.29 3.91 -5.26
N THR A 52 3.57 4.16 -5.52
CA THR A 52 4.64 3.88 -4.55
C THR A 52 4.56 4.78 -3.30
N ALA A 53 4.19 6.05 -3.47
CA ALA A 53 4.01 6.99 -2.36
C ALA A 53 2.85 6.60 -1.42
N SER A 54 1.81 5.96 -1.96
CA SER A 54 0.70 5.40 -1.17
C SER A 54 1.12 4.18 -0.34
N SER A 55 1.98 3.31 -0.90
CA SER A 55 2.47 2.10 -0.20
C SER A 55 3.57 2.38 0.84
N SER A 56 4.33 3.46 0.66
CA SER A 56 5.42 3.84 1.56
C SER A 56 4.92 4.44 2.88
N ARG A 57 5.54 4.04 4.00
CA ARG A 57 5.26 4.62 5.31
C ARG A 57 5.63 6.10 5.38
N ALA A 58 4.94 6.85 6.23
CA ALA A 58 5.12 8.29 6.39
C ALA A 58 6.57 8.70 6.68
N PHE A 59 7.36 7.88 7.39
CA PHE A 59 8.75 8.20 7.71
C PHE A 59 9.77 7.83 6.62
N GLN A 60 9.37 7.01 5.63
CA GLN A 60 10.25 6.52 4.57
C GLN A 60 10.38 7.53 3.42
N THR A 61 9.37 8.37 3.23
CA THR A 61 9.36 9.43 2.22
C THR A 61 10.30 10.59 2.54
N LEU A 62 10.87 10.64 3.76
CA LEU A 62 11.74 11.73 4.15
C LEU A 62 13.16 11.57 3.57
N PRO A 63 13.80 12.68 3.18
CA PRO A 63 15.22 12.73 2.90
C PRO A 63 16.07 12.14 4.05
N ARG A 64 17.22 11.55 3.72
CA ARG A 64 18.10 10.84 4.66
C ARG A 64 18.44 11.67 5.90
N HIS A 65 18.74 12.96 5.72
CA HIS A 65 19.11 13.87 6.81
C HIS A 65 17.95 14.20 7.76
N LEU A 66 16.68 14.06 7.36
CA LEU A 66 15.52 14.28 8.23
C LEU A 66 15.05 13.02 8.97
N ARG A 67 15.42 11.83 8.48
CA ARG A 67 14.96 10.55 9.06
C ARG A 67 15.45 10.39 10.50
N ARG A 68 14.51 10.12 11.41
CA ARG A 68 14.77 9.85 12.83
C ARG A 68 14.57 8.36 13.11
N ARG A 69 15.42 7.78 13.97
CA ARG A 69 15.43 6.33 14.26
C ARG A 69 14.11 5.81 14.84
N ALA A 70 13.50 6.58 15.75
CA ALA A 70 12.27 6.20 16.45
C ALA A 70 10.96 6.61 15.73
N ALA A 71 11.03 7.02 14.46
CA ALA A 71 9.86 7.51 13.72
C ALA A 71 8.82 6.42 13.40
N SER A 72 9.21 5.14 13.44
CA SER A 72 8.30 4.01 13.25
C SER A 72 7.35 3.77 14.42
N HIS A 73 7.76 4.14 15.63
CA HIS A 73 6.98 3.95 16.85
C HIS A 73 6.34 5.25 17.32
N ASN A 74 7.07 6.37 17.22
CA ASN A 74 6.65 7.67 17.76
C ASN A 74 6.32 8.65 16.63
N PRO A 75 5.03 8.93 16.36
CA PRO A 75 4.62 9.79 15.24
C PRO A 75 5.08 11.24 15.42
N LYS A 76 5.29 11.69 16.67
CA LYS A 76 5.82 13.04 16.97
C LYS A 76 7.23 13.29 16.41
N ARG A 77 7.99 12.23 16.09
CA ARG A 77 9.35 12.32 15.51
C ARG A 77 9.35 12.61 14.01
N VAL A 78 8.18 12.61 13.37
CA VAL A 78 7.98 12.97 11.97
C VAL A 78 7.54 14.46 11.90
N PRO A 79 7.90 15.21 10.84
CA PRO A 79 7.44 16.58 10.61
C PRO A 79 5.91 16.70 10.72
N PHE A 80 5.45 17.86 11.20
CA PHE A 80 4.05 18.10 11.57
C PHE A 80 3.04 17.65 10.50
N ARG A 81 3.25 18.04 9.24
CA ARG A 81 2.37 17.72 8.11
C ARG A 81 2.20 16.21 7.87
N LEU A 82 3.19 15.40 8.23
CA LEU A 82 3.17 13.95 8.02
C LEU A 82 2.71 13.17 9.26
N ARG A 83 2.43 13.86 10.38
CA ARG A 83 2.01 13.20 11.64
C ARG A 83 0.66 12.54 11.52
N GLU A 84 -0.28 13.13 10.80
CA GLU A 84 -1.61 12.55 10.58
C GLU A 84 -1.52 11.21 9.86
N LYS A 85 -0.72 11.16 8.78
CA LYS A 85 -0.42 9.91 8.06
C LYS A 85 0.22 8.87 8.99
N ALA A 86 1.23 9.26 9.76
CA ALA A 86 1.91 8.36 10.70
C ALA A 86 0.96 7.83 11.80
N LEU A 87 0.06 8.66 12.32
CA LEU A 87 -0.95 8.26 13.30
C LEU A 87 -1.94 7.25 12.72
N ALA A 88 -2.40 7.48 11.49
CA ALA A 88 -3.29 6.54 10.79
C ALA A 88 -2.62 5.18 10.56
N GLU A 89 -1.33 5.18 10.17
CA GLU A 89 -0.54 3.96 9.98
C GLU A 89 -0.42 3.15 11.28
N ILE A 90 -0.05 3.79 12.40
CA ILE A 90 0.08 3.13 13.71
C ILE A 90 -1.27 2.52 14.15
N LYS A 91 -2.37 3.27 14.02
CA LYS A 91 -3.72 2.75 14.31
C LYS A 91 -4.05 1.52 13.45
N GLY A 92 -3.73 1.57 12.16
CA GLY A 92 -3.91 0.45 11.23
C GLY A 92 -3.08 -0.77 11.62
N ASP A 93 -1.83 -0.60 12.00
CA ASP A 93 -0.93 -1.69 12.41
C ASP A 93 -1.36 -2.34 13.72
N ILE A 94 -1.81 -1.56 14.71
CA ILE A 94 -2.39 -2.08 15.95
C ILE A 94 -3.63 -2.94 15.64
N SER A 95 -4.51 -2.46 14.75
CA SER A 95 -5.71 -3.21 14.33
C SER A 95 -5.33 -4.53 13.66
N LYS A 96 -4.37 -4.51 12.71
CA LYS A 96 -3.85 -5.73 12.05
C LYS A 96 -3.24 -6.70 13.05
N PHE A 97 -2.44 -6.20 14.01
CA PHE A 97 -1.84 -7.02 15.05
C PHE A 97 -2.91 -7.68 15.94
N ARG A 98 -3.92 -6.92 16.39
CA ARG A 98 -5.04 -7.46 17.17
C ARG A 98 -5.82 -8.53 16.40
N ARG A 99 -6.09 -8.30 15.11
CA ARG A 99 -6.74 -9.29 14.22
C ARG A 99 -5.92 -10.56 14.08
N LYS A 100 -4.59 -10.44 13.87
CA LYS A 100 -3.67 -11.59 13.78
C LYS A 100 -3.64 -12.38 15.09
N ARG A 101 -3.54 -11.69 16.24
CA ARG A 101 -3.57 -12.32 17.58
C ARG A 101 -4.88 -13.08 17.81
N ARG A 102 -6.02 -12.48 17.46
CA ARG A 102 -7.34 -13.13 17.58
C ARG A 102 -7.44 -14.38 16.69
N LYS A 103 -6.95 -14.31 15.45
CA LYS A 103 -6.91 -15.46 14.54
C LYS A 103 -6.04 -16.59 15.11
N LEU A 104 -4.85 -16.26 15.61
CA LEU A 104 -3.93 -17.24 16.22
C LEU A 104 -4.56 -17.92 17.44
N LEU A 105 -5.22 -17.15 18.31
CA LEU A 105 -5.91 -17.71 19.48
C LEU A 105 -7.03 -18.66 19.05
N ARG A 106 -7.85 -18.28 18.06
CA ARG A 106 -8.92 -19.13 17.52
C ARG A 106 -8.37 -20.45 16.96
N THR A 107 -7.26 -20.39 16.21
CA THR A 107 -6.61 -21.60 15.68
C THR A 107 -6.05 -22.49 16.78
N ARG A 108 -5.50 -21.91 17.85
CA ARG A 108 -5.00 -22.68 19.01
C ARG A 108 -6.15 -23.37 19.75
N MET A 109 -7.26 -22.68 19.98
CA MET A 109 -8.45 -23.27 20.64
C MET A 109 -9.04 -24.42 19.82
N LYS A 110 -9.17 -24.26 18.50
CA LYS A 110 -9.63 -25.34 17.62
C LYS A 110 -8.70 -26.56 17.67
N LYS A 111 -7.39 -26.35 17.68
CA LYS A 111 -6.40 -27.43 17.80
C LYS A 111 -6.49 -28.15 19.15
N GLN A 112 -6.72 -27.43 20.25
CA GLN A 112 -6.92 -28.02 21.57
C GLN A 112 -8.21 -28.85 21.64
N GLN A 113 -9.30 -28.37 21.02
CA GLN A 113 -10.56 -29.12 20.93
C GLN A 113 -10.44 -30.39 20.06
N SER A 114 -9.64 -30.34 18.98
CA SER A 114 -9.45 -31.49 18.08
C SER A 114 -8.37 -32.47 18.56
N SER A 115 -7.45 -32.04 19.42
CA SER A 115 -6.49 -32.95 20.04
C SER A 115 -7.22 -33.77 21.10
N ALA A 116 -7.29 -35.10 20.92
CA ALA A 116 -7.79 -35.98 21.96
C ALA A 116 -7.08 -35.67 23.30
N SER A 117 -7.82 -35.75 24.41
CA SER A 117 -7.26 -35.47 25.73
C SER A 117 -5.95 -36.24 25.90
N ARG A 118 -4.97 -35.62 26.58
CA ARG A 118 -3.63 -36.21 26.79
C ARG A 118 -3.73 -37.64 27.36
N THR A 119 -4.78 -37.89 28.16
CA THR A 119 -5.20 -39.19 28.69
C THR A 119 -5.66 -40.18 27.63
N VAL A 120 -6.53 -39.78 26.69
CA VAL A 120 -7.01 -40.61 25.57
C VAL A 120 -5.86 -40.99 24.63
N ASN A 121 -4.95 -40.05 24.34
CA ASN A 121 -3.75 -40.35 23.55
C ASN A 121 -2.78 -41.29 24.30
N LEU A 122 -2.64 -41.14 25.62
CA LEU A 122 -1.85 -42.05 26.45
C LEU A 122 -2.47 -43.46 26.47
N GLN A 123 -3.78 -43.56 26.66
CA GLN A 123 -4.52 -44.83 26.59
C GLN A 123 -4.40 -45.49 25.21
N LYS A 124 -4.49 -44.73 24.11
CA LYS A 124 -4.23 -45.25 22.75
C LYS A 124 -2.83 -45.82 22.60
N ARG A 125 -1.81 -45.16 23.15
CA ARG A 125 -0.43 -45.67 23.14
C ARG A 125 -0.26 -46.92 24.00
N GLN A 126 -0.93 -46.98 25.15
CA GLN A 126 -0.90 -48.13 26.05
C GLN A 126 -1.68 -49.32 25.49
N CYS A 127 -2.79 -49.12 24.79
CA CYS A 127 -3.50 -50.23 24.14
C CYS A 127 -2.73 -50.74 22.91
N LEU A 128 -2.09 -49.86 22.14
CA LEU A 128 -1.17 -50.27 21.07
C LEU A 128 0.02 -51.11 21.58
N SER A 129 0.54 -50.82 22.79
CA SER A 129 1.57 -51.68 23.40
C SER A 129 1.02 -52.98 23.98
N ARG A 130 -0.25 -53.01 24.41
CA ARG A 130 -0.89 -54.21 25.00
C ARG A 130 -1.47 -55.18 23.95
N VAL A 131 -1.86 -54.68 22.78
CA VAL A 131 -2.32 -55.49 21.64
C VAL A 131 -1.16 -56.27 21.01
N CYS A 132 0.09 -55.80 21.15
CA CYS A 132 1.27 -56.55 20.71
C CYS A 132 1.53 -57.81 21.55
N TYR A 133 1.11 -57.85 22.83
CA TYR A 133 1.33 -59.00 23.71
C TYR A 133 0.33 -60.15 23.54
N ILE A 134 -0.74 -59.96 22.75
CA ILE A 134 -1.78 -61.00 22.59
C ILE A 134 -1.59 -61.81 21.30
N VAL A 135 -0.89 -61.28 20.29
CA VAL A 135 -0.61 -61.99 19.02
C VAL A 135 0.67 -62.86 19.10
N GLN A 136 1.23 -63.06 20.29
CA GLN A 136 2.47 -63.81 20.49
C GLN A 136 2.27 -65.11 21.31
N SER A 137 1.03 -65.47 21.63
CA SER A 137 0.69 -66.61 22.50
C SER A 137 0.04 -67.80 21.78
N ASP A 138 -0.22 -67.74 20.46
CA ASP A 138 -0.84 -68.86 19.69
C ASP A 138 0.16 -69.61 18.80
N ALA A 139 1.44 -69.61 19.18
CA ALA A 139 2.47 -70.46 18.57
C ALA A 139 3.08 -71.38 19.63
N ILE A 140 2.45 -72.53 19.84
CA ILE A 140 2.99 -73.88 20.10
C ILE A 140 1.81 -74.84 20.27
#